data_AF-A0AAF0C2U2-F1
#
_entry.id   AF-A0AAF0C2U2-F1
#
_cell.length_a   1.000
_cell.length_b   1.000
_cell.length_c   1.000
_cell.angle_alpha   90.00
_cell.angle_beta   90.00
_cell.angle_gamma   90.00
#
_symmetry.space_group_name_H-M   'P 1'
#
loop_
_entity.id
_entity.type
_entity.pdbx_description
1 polymer ?
#
loop_
_entity_poly.entity_id
_entity_poly.type
_entity_poly.pdbx_seq_one_letter_code
_entity_poly.pdbx_strand_id
1 'polypeptide(L)'
;MKRLYHTDKKSTAMMAAGLLALVVCGQASANNSAVITAEDPTTVLDHFMCYDIVEQPTPIDLKVYVRDQFLEQYYQVLELTKLCAPAEKHHDGKVFKIKYEFAHMACYNVQPEKFHAANARVNLYNQFGSYSELFVYQVREICVPTFKEHL
;
A
#
# COMPACT_ATOMS: atom_id res chain seq x y z
N MET A 1 5.72 -81.22 55.31
CA MET A 1 7.14 -81.64 55.44
C MET A 1 8.00 -80.71 54.59
N LYS A 2 9.08 -80.14 55.17
CA LYS A 2 10.18 -79.34 54.53
C LYS A 2 9.74 -78.05 53.80
N ARG A 3 10.03 -76.81 54.25
CA ARG A 3 11.34 -76.11 54.49
C ARG A 3 12.28 -76.38 53.30
N LEU A 4 12.73 -75.42 52.48
CA LEU A 4 13.47 -74.15 52.69
C LEU A 4 13.40 -73.33 51.36
N TYR A 5 13.61 -72.01 51.23
CA TYR A 5 14.68 -71.10 51.69
C TYR A 5 14.13 -69.64 51.70
N HIS A 6 14.20 -68.85 52.77
CA HIS A 6 15.30 -67.94 53.19
C HIS A 6 15.71 -66.90 52.13
N THR A 7 15.18 -65.67 52.19
CA THR A 7 15.67 -64.42 52.86
C THR A 7 16.57 -63.53 52.02
N ASP A 8 16.00 -62.39 51.60
CA ASP A 8 16.24 -61.02 52.09
C ASP A 8 17.58 -60.28 51.84
N LYS A 9 17.44 -58.93 51.75
CA LYS A 9 18.42 -57.80 51.70
C LYS A 9 18.79 -57.28 50.29
N LYS A 10 18.79 -55.98 49.99
CA LYS A 10 18.87 -54.75 50.81
C LYS A 10 18.45 -53.49 50.01
N SER A 11 17.81 -52.57 50.73
CA SER A 11 17.63 -51.11 50.57
C SER A 11 18.55 -50.34 49.60
N THR A 12 17.98 -49.42 48.81
CA THR A 12 18.13 -47.95 48.97
C THR A 12 17.04 -47.19 48.21
N ALA A 13 16.41 -46.23 48.89
CA ALA A 13 15.45 -45.28 48.33
C ALA A 13 16.18 -44.11 47.64
N MET A 14 15.57 -43.49 46.63
CA MET A 14 15.47 -42.02 46.53
C MET A 14 14.33 -41.62 45.59
N MET A 15 13.60 -40.59 46.02
CA MET A 15 12.34 -40.09 45.48
C MET A 15 12.50 -39.38 44.13
N ALA A 16 11.48 -39.50 43.27
CA ALA A 16 11.11 -38.44 42.33
C ALA A 16 9.58 -38.39 42.22
N ALA A 17 9.02 -37.22 42.53
CA ALA A 17 7.60 -36.97 42.66
C ALA A 17 7.00 -36.39 41.36
N GLY A 18 5.78 -36.83 41.03
CA GLY A 18 4.75 -36.09 40.28
C GLY A 18 5.01 -35.82 38.79
N LEU A 19 4.02 -35.52 37.95
CA LEU A 19 2.56 -35.42 38.06
C LEU A 19 2.02 -35.31 36.61
N LEU A 20 0.81 -35.83 36.41
CA LEU A 20 -0.20 -35.48 35.39
C LEU A 20 0.16 -35.52 33.90
N ALA A 21 -0.46 -36.49 33.21
CA ALA A 21 -0.61 -36.52 31.76
C ALA A 21 -1.43 -35.30 31.28
N LEU A 22 -0.86 -34.57 30.32
CA LEU A 22 -1.47 -33.43 29.65
C LEU A 22 -2.59 -33.89 28.72
N VAL A 23 -3.78 -33.31 28.89
CA VAL A 23 -4.89 -33.38 27.95
C VAL A 23 -4.51 -32.61 26.69
N VAL A 24 -4.46 -33.28 25.54
CA VAL A 24 -4.42 -32.64 24.23
C VAL A 24 -5.71 -32.95 23.49
N CYS A 25 -6.50 -31.91 23.25
CA CYS A 25 -7.31 -31.78 22.04
C CYS A 25 -7.40 -30.28 21.74
N GLY A 26 -6.47 -29.81 20.90
CA GLY A 26 -6.49 -28.46 20.36
C GLY A 26 -7.72 -28.28 19.47
N GLN A 27 -8.49 -27.23 19.73
CA GLN A 27 -9.48 -26.76 18.79
C GLN A 27 -8.99 -25.50 18.09
N ALA A 28 -9.38 -25.45 16.82
CA ALA A 28 -8.89 -24.60 15.77
C ALA A 28 -8.93 -23.10 16.08
N SER A 29 -7.93 -22.39 15.59
CA SER A 29 -8.19 -21.11 14.94
C SER A 29 -7.38 -21.07 13.66
N ALA A 30 -8.02 -21.40 12.55
CA ALA A 30 -7.53 -21.01 11.24
C ALA A 30 -7.64 -19.49 11.19
N ASN A 31 -6.56 -18.80 11.56
CA ASN A 31 -6.42 -17.38 11.31
C ASN A 31 -6.22 -17.23 9.80
N ASN A 32 -7.31 -17.29 9.04
CA ASN A 32 -7.32 -16.93 7.64
C ASN A 32 -7.28 -15.41 7.56
N SER A 33 -6.16 -14.83 7.97
CA SER A 33 -5.80 -13.45 7.62
C SER A 33 -5.51 -13.47 6.14
N ALA A 34 -6.55 -13.32 5.32
CA ALA A 34 -6.41 -12.92 3.94
C ALA A 34 -5.79 -11.51 3.96
N VAL A 35 -4.47 -11.46 4.08
CA VAL A 35 -3.69 -10.28 3.78
C VAL A 35 -3.90 -10.08 2.29
N ILE A 36 -4.80 -9.16 1.93
CA ILE A 36 -4.84 -8.61 0.58
C ILE A 36 -3.47 -7.94 0.40
N THR A 37 -2.53 -8.65 -0.22
CA THR A 37 -1.26 -8.06 -0.61
C THR A 37 -1.61 -7.02 -1.66
N ALA A 38 -1.43 -5.75 -1.33
CA ALA A 38 -1.52 -4.68 -2.33
C ALA A 38 -0.63 -5.06 -3.51
N GLU A 39 -1.19 -5.02 -4.71
CA GLU A 39 -0.43 -5.28 -5.93
C GLU A 39 0.71 -4.26 -6.04
N ASP A 40 1.88 -4.70 -6.52
CA ASP A 40 2.99 -3.78 -6.79
C ASP A 40 2.51 -2.71 -7.78
N PRO A 41 2.53 -1.40 -7.45
CA PRO A 41 2.02 -0.36 -8.34
C PRO A 41 2.66 -0.40 -9.73
N THR A 42 3.90 -0.88 -9.84
CA THR A 42 4.61 -1.00 -11.11
C THR A 42 4.08 -2.11 -12.01
N THR A 43 3.11 -2.93 -11.59
CA THR A 43 2.42 -3.91 -12.46
C THR A 43 1.16 -3.33 -13.10
N VAL A 44 0.52 -2.34 -12.47
CA VAL A 44 -0.73 -1.72 -12.94
C VAL A 44 -0.57 -0.30 -13.49
N LEU A 45 0.53 0.39 -13.16
CA LEU A 45 0.80 1.77 -13.55
C LEU A 45 2.17 1.90 -14.24
N ASP A 46 2.27 2.80 -15.22
CA ASP A 46 3.54 3.19 -15.84
C ASP A 46 4.26 4.25 -14.99
N HIS A 47 5.56 4.45 -15.23
CA HIS A 47 6.22 5.68 -14.79
C HIS A 47 5.76 6.85 -15.66
N PHE A 48 5.85 8.07 -15.14
CA PHE A 48 5.49 9.27 -15.89
C PHE A 48 6.59 10.32 -15.80
N MET A 49 6.86 10.98 -16.93
CA MET A 49 7.59 12.24 -16.99
C MET A 49 6.58 13.35 -17.23
N CYS A 50 6.55 14.34 -16.33
CA CYS A 50 5.64 15.47 -16.41
C CYS A 50 6.39 16.73 -16.85
N TYR A 51 5.83 17.41 -17.84
CA TYR A 51 6.34 18.63 -18.43
C TYR A 51 5.42 19.79 -18.05
N ASP A 52 6.00 20.91 -17.64
CA ASP A 52 5.25 22.15 -17.46
C ASP A 52 4.74 22.64 -18.81
N ILE A 53 3.49 23.08 -18.84
CA ILE A 53 2.90 23.73 -20.00
C ILE A 53 3.05 25.23 -19.81
N VAL A 54 3.81 25.86 -20.70
CA VAL A 54 4.16 27.29 -20.61
C VAL A 54 3.02 28.16 -21.13
N GLU A 55 2.33 27.70 -22.16
CA GLU A 55 1.14 28.33 -22.68
C GLU A 55 0.01 28.23 -21.65
N GLN A 56 -0.55 29.36 -21.26
CA GLN A 56 -1.71 29.38 -20.38
C GLN A 56 -2.98 29.51 -21.22
N PRO A 57 -3.67 28.41 -21.57
CA PRO A 57 -4.98 28.51 -22.19
C PRO A 57 -5.94 29.22 -21.23
N THR A 58 -7.02 29.77 -21.78
CA THR A 58 -8.09 30.37 -20.97
C THR A 58 -8.52 29.38 -19.88
N PRO A 59 -8.60 29.81 -18.59
CA PRO A 59 -9.06 28.94 -17.52
C PRO A 59 -10.41 28.32 -17.86
N ILE A 60 -10.54 27.02 -17.59
CA ILE A 60 -11.74 26.25 -17.96
C ILE A 60 -12.96 26.70 -17.15
N ASP A 61 -12.73 27.20 -15.93
CA ASP A 61 -13.76 27.63 -14.97
C ASP A 61 -14.91 26.61 -14.86
N LEU A 62 -14.54 25.34 -14.65
CA LEU A 62 -15.47 24.22 -14.54
C LEU A 62 -15.55 23.70 -13.11
N LYS A 63 -16.78 23.58 -12.59
CA LYS A 63 -17.05 22.95 -11.30
C LYS A 63 -17.15 21.44 -11.44
N VAL A 64 -16.39 20.69 -10.65
CA VAL A 64 -16.38 19.22 -10.60
C VAL A 64 -16.53 18.72 -9.17
N TYR A 65 -17.15 17.56 -8.99
CA TYR A 65 -17.18 16.84 -7.72
C TYR A 65 -16.18 15.68 -7.77
N VAL A 66 -15.27 15.59 -6.80
CA VAL A 66 -14.23 14.56 -6.76
C VAL A 66 -14.18 13.92 -5.39
N ARG A 67 -13.92 12.62 -5.38
CA ARG A 67 -13.74 11.79 -4.19
C ARG A 67 -12.53 10.89 -4.36
N ASP A 68 -11.72 10.80 -3.32
CA ASP A 68 -10.69 9.78 -3.16
C ASP A 68 -10.82 9.10 -1.79
N GLN A 69 -9.77 8.39 -1.36
CA GLN A 69 -9.72 7.70 -0.07
C GLN A 69 -9.58 8.64 1.15
N PHE A 70 -9.29 9.92 0.94
CA PHE A 70 -9.04 10.90 1.99
C PHE A 70 -10.20 11.89 2.15
N LEU A 71 -10.79 12.36 1.05
CA LEU A 71 -11.86 13.36 1.09
C LEU A 71 -12.81 13.26 -0.11
N GLU A 72 -13.94 13.97 0.00
CA GLU A 72 -14.86 14.22 -1.11
C GLU A 72 -15.40 15.66 -1.06
N GLN A 73 -15.31 16.41 -2.16
CA GLN A 73 -15.88 17.76 -2.27
C GLN A 73 -15.90 18.28 -3.72
N TYR A 74 -16.49 19.47 -3.89
CA TYR A 74 -16.46 20.20 -5.14
C TYR A 74 -15.20 21.05 -5.29
N TYR A 75 -14.71 21.14 -6.52
CA TYR A 75 -13.56 21.92 -6.94
C TYR A 75 -13.89 22.74 -8.18
N GLN A 76 -13.30 23.92 -8.28
CA GLN A 76 -13.20 24.69 -9.51
C GLN A 76 -11.91 24.30 -10.23
N VAL A 77 -12.01 23.83 -11.47
CA VAL A 77 -10.88 23.52 -12.36
C VAL A 77 -10.45 24.78 -13.07
N LEU A 78 -9.16 25.11 -12.97
CA LEU A 78 -8.62 26.38 -13.44
C LEU A 78 -7.68 26.17 -14.63
N GLU A 79 -6.38 26.13 -14.38
CA GLU A 79 -5.32 26.18 -15.40
C GLU A 79 -4.78 24.80 -15.71
N LEU A 80 -4.54 24.51 -16.98
CA LEU A 80 -3.76 23.35 -17.43
C LEU A 80 -2.28 23.58 -17.11
N THR A 81 -1.71 22.78 -16.20
CA THR A 81 -0.36 23.00 -15.66
C THR A 81 0.67 22.05 -16.22
N LYS A 82 0.31 20.77 -16.42
CA LYS A 82 1.27 19.74 -16.81
C LYS A 82 0.72 18.77 -17.84
N LEU A 83 1.60 18.30 -18.71
CA LEU A 83 1.42 17.09 -19.51
C LEU A 83 2.32 15.99 -18.93
N CYS A 84 1.75 14.89 -18.51
CA CYS A 84 2.49 13.71 -18.05
C CYS A 84 2.42 12.60 -19.10
N ALA A 85 3.59 12.22 -19.63
CA ALA A 85 3.74 11.14 -20.60
C ALA A 85 4.23 9.85 -19.92
N PRO A 86 3.71 8.67 -20.31
CA PRO A 86 4.23 7.40 -19.82
C PRO A 86 5.72 7.27 -20.20
N ALA A 87 6.52 6.71 -19.30
CA ALA A 87 7.97 6.72 -19.40
C ALA A 87 8.55 5.32 -19.16
N GLU A 88 9.50 4.96 -20.02
CA GLU A 88 10.38 3.82 -19.74
C GLU A 88 11.45 4.24 -18.74
N LYS A 89 11.60 3.49 -17.65
CA LYS A 89 12.65 3.75 -16.66
C LYS A 89 13.67 2.63 -16.63
N HIS A 90 14.94 3.00 -16.60
CA HIS A 90 16.07 2.08 -16.41
C HIS A 90 16.70 2.36 -15.04
N HIS A 91 16.81 1.33 -14.20
CA HIS A 91 17.42 1.46 -12.88
C HIS A 91 17.85 0.11 -12.32
N ASP A 92 19.06 0.01 -11.77
CA ASP A 92 19.60 -1.21 -11.14
C ASP A 92 19.48 -2.47 -12.02
N GLY A 93 19.77 -2.33 -13.31
CA GLY A 93 19.65 -3.41 -14.29
C GLY A 93 18.22 -3.84 -14.61
N LYS A 94 17.20 -3.17 -14.06
CA LYS A 94 15.79 -3.37 -14.37
C LYS A 94 15.30 -2.33 -15.38
N VAL A 95 14.43 -2.79 -16.28
CA VAL A 95 13.73 -1.95 -17.26
C VAL A 95 12.24 -1.99 -16.96
N PHE A 96 11.68 -0.84 -16.61
CA PHE A 96 10.25 -0.62 -16.44
C PHE A 96 9.70 -0.09 -17.76
N LYS A 97 9.26 -0.99 -18.64
CA LYS A 97 8.76 -0.66 -19.98
C LYS A 97 7.42 0.09 -19.90
N ILE A 98 7.17 0.93 -20.89
CA ILE A 98 5.86 1.54 -21.11
C ILE A 98 4.86 0.44 -21.49
N LYS A 99 3.75 0.34 -20.76
CA LYS A 99 2.67 -0.61 -21.04
C LYS A 99 1.56 0.02 -21.87
N TYR A 100 1.27 1.30 -21.62
CA TYR A 100 0.17 2.02 -22.25
C TYR A 100 0.68 3.32 -22.88
N GLU A 101 1.24 3.21 -24.09
CA GLU A 101 1.89 4.32 -24.81
C GLU A 101 1.00 5.56 -24.99
N PHE A 102 -0.32 5.37 -25.06
CA PHE A 102 -1.28 6.46 -25.25
C PHE A 102 -1.91 6.99 -23.96
N ALA A 103 -1.65 6.37 -22.80
CA ALA A 103 -2.25 6.74 -21.52
C ALA A 103 -1.56 7.94 -20.87
N HIS A 104 -1.62 9.11 -21.51
CA HIS A 104 -1.08 10.35 -20.95
C HIS A 104 -2.03 10.91 -19.88
N MET A 105 -1.53 11.85 -19.08
CA MET A 105 -2.36 12.66 -18.20
C MET A 105 -2.15 14.15 -18.45
N ALA A 106 -3.23 14.92 -18.34
CA ALA A 106 -3.17 16.38 -18.23
C ALA A 106 -3.54 16.77 -16.79
N CYS A 107 -2.71 17.57 -16.14
CA CYS A 107 -2.96 18.04 -14.78
C CYS A 107 -3.44 19.49 -14.78
N TYR A 108 -4.42 19.77 -13.93
CA TYR A 108 -5.03 21.08 -13.79
C TYR A 108 -4.96 21.57 -12.36
N ASN A 109 -4.63 22.84 -12.15
CA ASN A 109 -4.80 23.49 -10.86
C ASN A 109 -6.27 23.53 -10.48
N VAL A 110 -6.56 23.27 -9.20
CA VAL A 110 -7.92 23.32 -8.67
C VAL A 110 -8.04 24.15 -7.41
N GLN A 111 -9.21 24.77 -7.24
CA GLN A 111 -9.58 25.50 -6.04
C GLN A 111 -10.79 24.81 -5.38
N PRO A 112 -10.71 24.43 -4.10
CA PRO A 112 -11.85 23.80 -3.44
C PRO A 112 -12.96 24.82 -3.15
N GLU A 113 -14.23 24.40 -3.27
CA GLU A 113 -15.37 25.25 -2.92
C GLU A 113 -15.49 25.48 -1.41
N LYS A 114 -15.04 24.50 -0.61
CA LYS A 114 -14.95 24.56 0.85
C LYS A 114 -13.54 24.24 1.27
N PHE A 115 -13.04 24.86 2.34
CA PHE A 115 -11.72 24.53 2.88
C PHE A 115 -11.75 23.23 3.70
N HIS A 116 -12.05 22.10 3.04
CA HIS A 116 -11.85 20.78 3.61
C HIS A 116 -10.50 20.23 3.15
N ALA A 117 -9.74 19.69 4.11
CA ALA A 117 -8.44 19.09 3.90
C ALA A 117 -8.49 17.61 4.27
N ALA A 118 -7.66 16.79 3.62
CA ALA A 118 -7.51 15.37 3.88
C ALA A 118 -7.14 15.09 5.34
N ASN A 119 -6.22 15.89 5.91
CA ASN A 119 -5.73 15.77 7.28
C ASN A 119 -5.36 14.33 7.69
N ALA A 120 -4.69 13.61 6.80
CA ALA A 120 -4.36 12.20 6.97
C ALA A 120 -2.85 12.00 7.17
N ARG A 121 -2.47 10.95 7.92
CA ARG A 121 -1.09 10.45 7.95
C ARG A 121 -0.98 9.17 7.15
N VAL A 122 0.03 9.08 6.30
CA VAL A 122 0.26 7.92 5.43
C VAL A 122 1.70 7.46 5.49
N ASN A 123 1.90 6.17 5.23
CA ASN A 123 3.21 5.60 4.94
C ASN A 123 3.29 5.32 3.43
N LEU A 124 4.40 5.70 2.79
CA LEU A 124 4.64 5.46 1.37
C LEU A 124 5.80 4.49 1.19
N TYR A 125 5.62 3.53 0.29
CA TYR A 125 6.64 2.54 -0.06
C TYR A 125 6.78 2.55 -1.58
N ASN A 126 7.96 2.91 -2.08
CA ASN A 126 8.24 2.94 -3.51
C ASN A 126 9.70 2.59 -3.78
N GLN A 127 10.07 2.53 -5.06
CA GLN A 127 11.42 2.20 -5.51
C GLN A 127 12.54 3.18 -5.07
N PHE A 128 12.20 4.30 -4.42
CA PHE A 128 13.16 5.24 -3.84
C PHE A 128 13.28 5.11 -2.31
N GLY A 129 12.40 4.34 -1.66
CA GLY A 129 12.47 4.06 -0.25
C GLY A 129 11.12 3.93 0.45
N SER A 130 11.19 3.90 1.78
CA SER A 130 10.04 3.86 2.69
C SER A 130 9.98 5.17 3.47
N TYR A 131 8.82 5.81 3.46
CA TYR A 131 8.56 7.07 4.14
C TYR A 131 7.39 6.89 5.10
N SER A 132 7.53 7.36 6.34
CA SER A 132 6.52 7.13 7.38
C SER A 132 5.92 8.43 7.91
N GLU A 133 4.66 8.37 8.33
CA GLU A 133 3.94 9.45 9.01
C GLU A 133 3.84 10.77 8.20
N LEU A 134 3.83 10.68 6.87
CA LEU A 134 3.70 11.84 5.98
C LEU A 134 2.30 12.44 6.10
N PHE A 135 2.24 13.77 6.20
CA PHE A 135 0.97 14.49 6.35
C PHE A 135 0.38 14.89 4.98
N VAL A 136 -0.77 14.33 4.64
CA VAL A 136 -1.55 14.66 3.44
C VAL A 136 -2.58 15.71 3.82
N TYR A 137 -2.48 16.89 3.20
CA TYR A 137 -3.24 18.08 3.61
C TYR A 137 -4.26 18.52 2.56
N GLN A 138 -3.83 19.19 1.49
CA GLN A 138 -4.73 19.82 0.52
C GLN A 138 -4.53 19.28 -0.89
N VAL A 139 -5.62 19.18 -1.65
CA VAL A 139 -5.58 18.91 -3.09
C VAL A 139 -5.17 20.20 -3.81
N ARG A 140 -4.19 20.10 -4.71
CA ARG A 140 -3.68 21.22 -5.51
C ARG A 140 -3.97 21.07 -6.99
N GLU A 141 -3.97 19.83 -7.47
CA GLU A 141 -4.17 19.51 -8.88
C GLU A 141 -5.09 18.29 -9.03
N ILE A 142 -5.80 18.23 -10.14
CA ILE A 142 -6.45 17.01 -10.64
C ILE A 142 -5.78 16.66 -11.96
N CYS A 143 -5.31 15.42 -12.09
CA CYS A 143 -4.79 14.87 -13.33
C CYS A 143 -5.82 13.96 -13.98
N VAL A 144 -6.12 14.19 -15.26
CA VAL A 144 -7.10 13.43 -16.03
C VAL A 144 -6.44 12.68 -17.18
N PRO A 145 -6.92 11.47 -17.56
CA PRO A 145 -6.44 10.77 -18.74
C PRO A 145 -6.64 11.60 -20.01
N THR A 146 -5.63 11.65 -20.85
CA THR A 146 -5.59 12.53 -22.03
C THR A 146 -5.00 11.81 -23.23
N PHE A 147 -5.60 12.01 -24.40
CA PHE A 147 -4.98 11.69 -25.68
C PHE A 147 -4.19 12.90 -26.18
N LYS A 148 -3.01 12.65 -26.77
CA LYS A 148 -2.16 13.67 -27.37
C LYS A 148 -1.92 13.34 -28.84
N GLU A 149 -1.95 14.38 -29.68
CA GLU A 149 -1.38 14.34 -31.03
C GLU A 149 -0.12 15.20 -31.13
N HIS A 150 0.66 14.97 -32.19
CA HIS A 150 1.77 15.84 -32.58
C HIS A 150 1.34 16.71 -33.75
N LEU A 151 1.84 17.94 -33.79
CA LEU A 151 1.67 18.86 -34.92
C LEU A 151 2.80 18.67 -35.94
#